data_AF-A0AAJ6BJX1-F1
#
_entry.id   AF-A0AAJ6BJX1-F1
#
_cell.length_a   1.000
_cell.length_b   1.000
_cell.length_c   1.000
_cell.angle_alpha   90.00
_cell.angle_beta   90.00
_cell.angle_gamma   90.00
#
_symmetry.space_group_name_H-M   'P 1'
#
loop_
_entity.id
_entity.type
_entity.pdbx_description
1 polymer ?
#
loop_
_entity_poly.entity_id
_entity_poly.type
_entity_poly.pdbx_seq_one_letter_code
_entity_poly.pdbx_strand_id
1 'polypeptide(L)'
;MRYIHRQTGLFLLLALAIFSACNKELDLDDETKLLLDKQEKLEQLDSLFALAFRDPVKAETDYYNFVMEELVTADQNFLVNSDVQARNTFTDLAIRLNKHFKELADTFQSTSLFDLYKARFENILLNQSLHGEIPHLLKKGEQLKLFNDKMAEIDAFFSSRIAAFKSNSPADNAITDKNWALSTSAFSFDPFKIYAINFDFVLKTDRTMELNNFFFSPHIPRPGTLAGEQYEGNGFNVNGGSLLSAKEYAVYNNKICFYFYLKNDYDVLNQTGKLERYWYYEYQYEVVNGQLLLTKPRIGFYMYPAIRYAGYDDPAFQELYLPALQNGYTLSAK
;
A
#
# COMPACT_ATOMS: atom_id res chain seq x y z
N MET A 1 -57.67 -22.15 -2.06
CA MET A 1 -57.58 -21.77 -0.63
C MET A 1 -57.01 -22.96 0.13
N ARG A 2 -55.98 -22.71 0.96
CA ARG A 2 -55.37 -23.60 1.97
C ARG A 2 -54.62 -24.85 1.49
N TYR A 3 -53.31 -24.72 1.30
CA TYR A 3 -52.31 -25.73 1.72
C TYR A 3 -50.95 -25.04 1.93
N ILE A 4 -50.93 -24.03 2.81
CA ILE A 4 -49.72 -23.45 3.41
C ILE A 4 -50.03 -23.44 4.91
N HIS A 5 -49.52 -24.41 5.67
CA HIS A 5 -49.41 -24.41 7.15
C HIS A 5 -49.07 -25.78 7.80
N ARG A 6 -48.71 -26.82 7.04
CA ARG A 6 -48.46 -28.15 7.65
C ARG A 6 -47.00 -28.54 7.89
N GLN A 7 -46.02 -27.68 7.59
CA GLN A 7 -44.61 -27.95 7.91
C GLN A 7 -43.98 -27.00 8.94
N THR A 8 -44.63 -25.88 9.27
CA THR A 8 -44.20 -24.98 10.35
C THR A 8 -44.63 -25.46 11.75
N GLY A 9 -45.57 -26.39 11.85
CA GLY A 9 -46.01 -26.97 13.13
C GLY A 9 -45.11 -28.08 13.67
N LEU A 10 -44.38 -28.81 12.81
CA LEU A 10 -43.59 -29.97 13.22
C LEU A 10 -42.21 -29.59 13.79
N PHE A 11 -41.61 -28.49 13.31
CA PHE A 11 -40.35 -27.97 13.85
C PHE A 11 -40.52 -27.20 15.17
N LEU A 12 -41.68 -26.55 15.38
CA LEU A 12 -41.96 -25.86 16.65
C LEU A 12 -42.32 -26.84 17.78
N LEU A 13 -42.95 -27.97 17.46
CA LEU A 13 -43.26 -29.02 18.44
C LEU A 13 -42.02 -29.85 18.85
N LEU A 14 -40.99 -29.92 18.01
CA LEU A 14 -39.72 -30.57 18.37
C LEU A 14 -38.86 -29.66 19.27
N ALA A 15 -38.95 -28.33 19.12
CA ALA A 15 -38.23 -27.37 19.97
C ALA A 15 -38.86 -27.22 21.38
N LEU A 16 -40.17 -27.45 21.53
CA LEU A 16 -40.87 -27.37 22.83
C LEU A 16 -40.86 -28.69 23.62
N ALA A 17 -40.59 -29.83 22.97
CA ALA A 17 -40.50 -31.13 23.65
C ALA A 17 -39.16 -31.40 24.35
N ILE A 18 -38.13 -30.56 24.10
CA ILE A 18 -36.80 -30.68 24.72
C ILE A 18 -36.70 -29.90 26.04
N PHE A 19 -37.64 -28.97 26.32
CA PHE A 19 -37.56 -28.08 27.50
C PHE A 19 -38.37 -28.52 28.73
N SER A 20 -38.92 -29.74 28.79
CA SER A 20 -39.73 -30.15 29.96
C SER A 20 -39.58 -31.60 30.42
N ALA A 21 -38.56 -32.33 29.97
CA ALA A 21 -38.18 -33.60 30.57
C ALA A 21 -36.68 -33.87 30.43
N CYS A 22 -36.05 -34.26 31.54
CA CYS A 22 -34.63 -34.60 31.73
C CYS A 22 -33.65 -33.43 31.94
N ASN A 23 -33.54 -33.02 33.22
CA ASN A 23 -32.24 -32.69 33.83
C ASN A 23 -31.34 -33.95 33.86
N LYS A 24 -30.88 -34.40 32.70
CA LYS A 24 -29.70 -35.26 32.59
C LYS A 24 -28.61 -34.38 32.01
N GLU A 25 -27.52 -34.20 32.74
CA GLU A 25 -26.24 -33.85 32.10
C GLU A 25 -26.08 -34.81 30.92
N LEU A 26 -26.04 -34.27 29.71
CA LEU A 26 -25.61 -35.02 28.55
C LEU A 26 -24.14 -35.38 28.83
N ASP A 27 -23.92 -36.63 29.22
CA ASP A 27 -22.59 -37.18 29.43
C ASP A 27 -21.97 -37.38 28.04
N LEU A 28 -21.50 -36.27 27.46
CA LEU A 28 -20.85 -36.24 26.17
C LEU A 28 -19.53 -36.99 26.29
N ASP A 29 -19.26 -37.87 25.32
CA ASP A 29 -17.93 -38.48 25.21
C ASP A 29 -16.85 -37.40 24.97
N ASP A 30 -15.62 -37.73 25.30
CA ASP A 30 -14.49 -36.79 25.25
C ASP A 30 -14.23 -36.26 23.83
N GLU A 31 -14.56 -37.05 22.80
CA GLU A 31 -14.46 -36.65 21.39
C GLU A 31 -15.49 -35.57 21.04
N THR A 32 -16.73 -35.72 21.49
CA THR A 32 -17.78 -34.73 21.27
C THR A 32 -17.50 -33.45 22.05
N LYS A 33 -17.00 -33.55 23.29
CA LYS A 33 -16.55 -32.38 24.08
C LYS A 33 -15.44 -31.62 23.36
N LEU A 34 -14.45 -32.35 22.83
CA LEU A 34 -13.34 -31.76 22.08
C LEU A 34 -13.79 -31.06 20.80
N LEU A 35 -14.77 -31.63 20.09
CA LEU A 35 -15.35 -31.03 18.89
C LEU A 35 -16.15 -29.75 19.21
N LEU A 36 -16.90 -29.74 20.30
CA LEU A 36 -17.63 -28.55 20.76
C LEU A 36 -16.66 -27.44 21.17
N ASP A 37 -15.62 -27.75 21.94
CA ASP A 37 -14.62 -26.76 22.35
C ASP A 37 -13.88 -26.18 21.13
N LYS A 38 -13.52 -27.02 20.14
CA LYS A 38 -12.99 -26.55 18.85
C LYS A 38 -13.96 -25.59 18.17
N GLN A 39 -15.25 -25.92 18.13
CA GLN A 39 -16.25 -25.06 17.49
C GLN A 39 -16.36 -23.71 18.20
N GLU A 40 -16.41 -23.71 19.54
CA GLU A 40 -16.41 -22.49 20.34
C GLU A 40 -15.17 -21.63 20.07
N LYS A 41 -13.99 -22.23 19.97
CA LYS A 41 -12.76 -21.49 19.63
C LYS A 41 -12.83 -20.86 18.24
N LEU A 42 -13.39 -21.56 17.26
CA LEU A 42 -13.57 -21.04 15.90
C LEU A 42 -14.57 -19.89 15.87
N GLU A 43 -15.69 -20.00 16.58
CA GLU A 43 -16.70 -18.94 16.69
C GLU A 43 -16.12 -17.70 17.39
N GLN A 44 -15.29 -17.89 18.41
CA GLN A 44 -14.61 -16.79 19.09
C GLN A 44 -13.58 -16.09 18.18
N LEU A 45 -12.81 -16.85 17.38
CA LEU A 45 -11.93 -16.27 16.37
C LEU A 45 -12.70 -15.47 15.32
N ASP A 46 -13.84 -15.97 14.85
CA ASP A 46 -14.69 -15.23 13.90
C ASP A 46 -15.27 -13.94 14.52
N SER A 47 -15.62 -13.97 15.80
CA SER A 47 -16.06 -12.79 16.57
C SER A 47 -14.95 -11.75 16.71
N LEU A 48 -13.73 -12.19 17.04
CA LEU A 48 -12.54 -11.33 17.14
C LEU A 48 -12.16 -10.74 15.77
N PHE A 49 -12.24 -11.54 14.70
CA PHE A 49 -12.07 -11.05 13.33
C PHE A 49 -13.05 -9.93 13.04
N ALA A 50 -14.35 -10.11 13.32
CA ALA A 50 -15.36 -9.07 13.12
C ALA A 50 -15.17 -7.86 14.05
N LEU A 51 -14.60 -8.05 15.24
CA LEU A 51 -14.25 -6.97 16.16
C LEU A 51 -13.10 -6.12 15.61
N ALA A 52 -12.12 -6.72 14.92
CA ALA A 52 -10.97 -6.01 14.36
C ALA A 52 -11.35 -4.85 13.42
N PHE A 53 -12.48 -4.96 12.70
CA PHE A 53 -12.99 -3.91 11.82
C PHE A 53 -13.81 -2.83 12.54
N ARG A 54 -14.22 -3.08 13.79
CA ARG A 54 -15.04 -2.16 14.60
C ARG A 54 -14.20 -1.44 15.65
N ASP A 55 -13.35 -2.18 16.34
CA ASP A 55 -12.46 -1.72 17.38
C ASP A 55 -11.15 -2.55 17.37
N PRO A 56 -10.18 -2.18 16.54
CA PRO A 56 -8.94 -2.97 16.38
C PRO A 56 -8.08 -3.01 17.64
N VAL A 57 -8.13 -1.99 18.50
CA VAL A 57 -7.34 -1.94 19.74
C VAL A 57 -7.90 -2.91 20.77
N LYS A 58 -9.22 -2.93 20.92
CA LYS A 58 -9.90 -3.93 21.76
C LYS A 58 -9.72 -5.33 21.20
N ALA A 59 -9.87 -5.51 19.88
CA ALA A 59 -9.68 -6.79 19.22
C ALA A 59 -8.29 -7.38 19.47
N GLU A 60 -7.23 -6.56 19.40
CA GLU A 60 -5.87 -6.99 19.71
C GLU A 60 -5.72 -7.47 21.16
N THR A 61 -6.22 -6.68 22.11
CA THR A 61 -6.14 -7.03 23.54
C THR A 61 -6.88 -8.33 23.84
N ASP A 62 -8.12 -8.45 23.35
CA ASP A 62 -8.94 -9.65 23.56
C ASP A 62 -8.34 -10.87 22.84
N TYR A 63 -7.76 -10.66 21.65
CA TYR A 63 -7.09 -11.71 20.87
C TYR A 63 -5.87 -12.27 21.59
N TYR A 64 -4.99 -11.41 22.15
CA TYR A 64 -3.83 -11.89 22.87
C TYR A 64 -4.20 -12.68 24.12
N ASN A 65 -5.20 -12.23 24.89
CA ASN A 65 -5.70 -12.98 26.03
C ASN A 65 -6.25 -14.33 25.58
N PHE A 66 -7.08 -14.35 24.53
CA PHE A 66 -7.65 -15.58 23.99
C PHE A 66 -6.59 -16.58 23.49
N VAL A 67 -5.54 -16.11 22.80
CA VAL A 67 -4.45 -16.99 22.36
C VAL A 67 -3.72 -17.63 23.55
N MET A 68 -3.42 -16.84 24.58
CA MET A 68 -2.62 -17.26 25.73
C MET A 68 -3.40 -18.08 26.76
N GLU A 69 -4.71 -17.85 26.89
CA GLU A 69 -5.53 -18.45 27.93
C GLU A 69 -6.43 -19.58 27.40
N GLU A 70 -6.81 -19.55 26.13
CA GLU A 70 -7.86 -20.44 25.57
C GLU A 70 -7.36 -21.31 24.42
N LEU A 71 -6.48 -20.81 23.54
CA LEU A 71 -5.96 -21.60 22.42
C LEU A 71 -4.75 -22.46 22.79
N VAL A 72 -3.96 -22.01 23.76
CA VAL A 72 -2.79 -22.75 24.28
C VAL A 72 -2.90 -22.80 25.80
N THR A 73 -3.45 -23.90 26.31
CA THR A 73 -3.55 -24.18 27.75
C THR A 73 -2.44 -25.13 28.19
N ALA A 74 -2.34 -25.37 29.50
CA ALA A 74 -1.37 -26.32 30.05
C ALA A 74 -1.57 -27.75 29.51
N ASP A 75 -2.83 -28.12 29.24
CA ASP A 75 -3.21 -29.49 28.89
C ASP A 75 -3.53 -29.66 27.40
N GLN A 76 -3.73 -28.56 26.67
CA GLN A 76 -4.19 -28.60 25.29
C GLN A 76 -3.70 -27.44 24.43
N ASN A 77 -3.25 -27.77 23.21
CA ASN A 77 -2.85 -26.79 22.21
C ASN A 77 -3.75 -26.91 20.97
N PHE A 78 -4.71 -26.00 20.82
CA PHE A 78 -5.60 -25.97 19.67
C PHE A 78 -4.95 -25.45 18.39
N LEU A 79 -3.79 -24.76 18.48
CA LEU A 79 -3.06 -24.25 17.31
C LEU A 79 -2.43 -25.36 16.45
N VAL A 80 -2.36 -26.60 16.94
CA VAL A 80 -1.98 -27.76 16.12
C VAL A 80 -3.07 -28.14 15.12
N ASN A 81 -4.31 -27.70 15.35
CA ASN A 81 -5.42 -27.92 14.42
C ASN A 81 -5.35 -26.91 13.27
N SER A 82 -5.24 -27.42 12.04
CA SER A 82 -5.11 -26.58 10.84
C SER A 82 -6.25 -25.56 10.66
N ASP A 83 -7.49 -25.89 11.06
CA ASP A 83 -8.60 -24.96 10.96
C ASP A 83 -8.41 -23.78 11.93
N VAL A 84 -8.15 -24.09 13.20
CA VAL A 84 -7.97 -23.11 14.27
C VAL A 84 -6.76 -22.23 13.94
N GLN A 85 -5.64 -22.83 13.54
CA GLN A 85 -4.45 -22.10 13.11
C GLN A 85 -4.77 -21.10 11.99
N ALA A 86 -5.53 -21.53 10.98
CA ALA A 86 -5.88 -20.66 9.86
C ALA A 86 -6.77 -19.48 10.30
N ARG A 87 -7.80 -19.72 11.13
CA ARG A 87 -8.67 -18.64 11.63
C ARG A 87 -7.91 -17.72 12.58
N ASN A 88 -6.99 -18.26 13.37
CA ASN A 88 -6.12 -17.51 14.25
C ASN A 88 -5.23 -16.55 13.45
N THR A 89 -4.52 -17.07 12.43
CA THR A 89 -3.72 -16.23 11.52
C THR A 89 -4.58 -15.17 10.83
N PHE A 90 -5.77 -15.52 10.34
CA PHE A 90 -6.59 -14.53 9.64
C PHE A 90 -7.11 -13.42 10.56
N THR A 91 -7.41 -13.76 11.80
CA THR A 91 -7.79 -12.80 12.86
C THR A 91 -6.63 -11.84 13.16
N ASP A 92 -5.41 -12.35 13.36
CA ASP A 92 -4.20 -11.54 13.54
C ASP A 92 -3.98 -10.55 12.38
N LEU A 93 -4.09 -11.04 11.14
CA LEU A 93 -3.92 -10.20 9.95
C LEU A 93 -4.97 -9.08 9.88
N ALA A 94 -6.23 -9.37 10.21
CA ALA A 94 -7.30 -8.37 10.25
C ALA A 94 -7.06 -7.30 11.33
N ILE A 95 -6.55 -7.70 12.50
CA ILE A 95 -6.17 -6.79 13.58
C ILE A 95 -5.01 -5.88 13.12
N ARG A 96 -3.94 -6.45 12.58
CA ARG A 96 -2.77 -5.71 12.08
C ARG A 96 -3.16 -4.70 11.00
N LEU A 97 -4.00 -5.11 10.04
CA LEU A 97 -4.50 -4.23 8.97
C LEU A 97 -5.25 -3.02 9.55
N ASN A 98 -6.24 -3.26 10.41
CA ASN A 98 -7.12 -2.22 10.91
C ASN A 98 -6.44 -1.33 11.96
N LYS A 99 -5.61 -1.90 12.84
CA LYS A 99 -4.86 -1.14 13.85
C LYS A 99 -3.86 -0.20 13.18
N HIS A 100 -3.05 -0.71 12.26
CA HIS A 100 -2.08 0.11 11.53
C HIS A 100 -2.76 1.28 10.82
N PHE A 101 -3.86 1.01 10.11
CA PHE A 101 -4.58 2.08 9.44
C PHE A 101 -5.22 3.08 10.40
N LYS A 102 -5.79 2.62 11.53
CA LYS A 102 -6.37 3.51 12.53
C LYS A 102 -5.32 4.48 13.09
N GLU A 103 -4.19 3.93 13.55
CA GLU A 103 -3.08 4.72 14.09
C GLU A 103 -2.56 5.74 13.08
N LEU A 104 -2.45 5.32 11.82
CA LEU A 104 -2.05 6.20 10.73
C LEU A 104 -3.11 7.27 10.47
N ALA A 105 -4.37 6.92 10.30
CA ALA A 105 -5.44 7.87 9.99
C ALA A 105 -5.59 8.95 11.08
N ASP A 106 -5.39 8.58 12.35
CA ASP A 106 -5.48 9.47 13.50
C ASP A 106 -4.27 10.43 13.59
N THR A 107 -3.09 10.03 13.09
CA THR A 107 -1.84 10.80 13.20
C THR A 107 -1.37 11.46 11.90
N PHE A 108 -1.88 11.01 10.76
CA PHE A 108 -1.35 11.38 9.45
C PHE A 108 -1.75 12.81 9.06
N GLN A 109 -0.79 13.71 9.26
CA GLN A 109 -0.81 15.08 8.78
C GLN A 109 0.28 15.23 7.72
N SER A 110 -0.12 15.38 6.47
CA SER A 110 0.81 15.69 5.38
C SER A 110 0.50 17.06 4.79
N THR A 111 1.56 17.83 4.59
CA THR A 111 1.54 19.12 3.88
C THR A 111 2.13 19.00 2.47
N SER A 112 2.39 17.78 2.00
CA SER A 112 3.07 17.54 0.73
C SER A 112 2.50 16.33 -0.05
N LEU A 113 2.48 16.40 -1.38
CA LEU A 113 2.10 15.26 -2.21
C LEU A 113 3.11 14.13 -2.11
N PHE A 114 4.40 14.42 -1.92
CA PHE A 114 5.41 13.39 -1.75
C PHE A 114 5.10 12.48 -0.57
N ASP A 115 4.80 13.06 0.59
CA ASP A 115 4.51 12.30 1.81
C ASP A 115 3.17 11.55 1.70
N LEU A 116 2.20 12.11 0.97
CA LEU A 116 0.94 11.42 0.63
C LEU A 116 1.18 10.19 -0.24
N TYR A 117 1.95 10.31 -1.32
CA TYR A 117 2.28 9.18 -2.19
C TYR A 117 3.11 8.13 -1.45
N LYS A 118 4.12 8.56 -0.69
CA LYS A 118 4.95 7.67 0.13
C LYS A 118 4.08 6.85 1.08
N ALA A 119 3.25 7.51 1.91
CA ALA A 119 2.39 6.81 2.86
C ALA A 119 1.39 5.88 2.18
N ARG A 120 0.81 6.30 1.04
CA ARG A 120 -0.05 5.45 0.21
C ARG A 120 0.66 4.16 -0.21
N PHE A 121 1.85 4.27 -0.81
CA PHE A 121 2.58 3.11 -1.33
C PHE A 121 3.15 2.21 -0.23
N GLU A 122 3.56 2.77 0.91
CA GLU A 122 3.92 1.99 2.11
C GLU A 122 2.72 1.16 2.61
N ASN A 123 1.51 1.75 2.62
CA ASN A 123 0.29 1.03 2.99
C ASN A 123 -0.11 -0.02 1.95
N ILE A 124 0.00 0.27 0.66
CA ILE A 124 -0.25 -0.74 -0.37
C ILE A 124 0.71 -1.93 -0.19
N LEU A 125 2.00 -1.67 0.06
CA LEU A 125 2.99 -2.72 0.27
C LEU A 125 2.65 -3.59 1.48
N LEU A 126 2.36 -2.96 2.63
CA LEU A 126 1.95 -3.66 3.84
C LEU A 126 0.68 -4.48 3.61
N ASN A 127 -0.37 -3.87 3.05
CA ASN A 127 -1.66 -4.51 2.82
C ASN A 127 -1.52 -5.73 1.89
N GLN A 128 -0.70 -5.63 0.84
CA GLN A 128 -0.42 -6.75 -0.06
C GLN A 128 0.40 -7.86 0.62
N SER A 129 1.33 -7.50 1.53
CA SER A 129 2.03 -8.49 2.36
C SER A 129 1.04 -9.26 3.25
N LEU A 130 0.20 -8.53 3.99
CA LEU A 130 -0.81 -9.14 4.86
C LEU A 130 -1.80 -10.01 4.07
N HIS A 131 -2.24 -9.55 2.91
CA HIS A 131 -3.10 -10.34 2.01
C HIS A 131 -2.40 -11.61 1.51
N GLY A 132 -1.09 -11.54 1.24
CA GLY A 132 -0.26 -12.70 0.86
C GLY A 132 -0.18 -13.77 1.95
N GLU A 133 -0.21 -13.34 3.22
CA GLU A 133 -0.17 -14.20 4.41
C GLU A 133 -1.53 -14.90 4.71
N ILE A 134 -2.62 -14.52 4.03
CA ILE A 134 -3.95 -15.13 4.25
C ILE A 134 -3.89 -16.64 3.93
N PRO A 135 -4.32 -17.53 4.86
CA PRO A 135 -4.35 -18.97 4.63
C PRO A 135 -5.15 -19.35 3.38
N HIS A 136 -4.64 -20.26 2.56
CA HIS A 136 -5.24 -20.65 1.28
C HIS A 136 -6.72 -21.06 1.37
N LEU A 137 -7.10 -21.76 2.44
CA LEU A 137 -8.48 -22.20 2.67
C LEU A 137 -9.47 -21.05 2.96
N LEU A 138 -8.96 -19.88 3.38
CA LEU A 138 -9.72 -18.67 3.70
C LEU A 138 -9.65 -17.61 2.59
N LYS A 139 -9.06 -17.92 1.42
CA LYS A 139 -9.04 -17.02 0.25
C LYS A 139 -10.38 -16.97 -0.51
N LYS A 140 -11.50 -17.00 0.21
CA LYS A 140 -12.87 -16.91 -0.32
C LYS A 140 -13.86 -16.54 0.79
N GLY A 141 -15.05 -16.09 0.39
CA GLY A 141 -16.17 -15.81 1.30
C GLY A 141 -16.14 -14.40 1.90
N GLU A 142 -17.09 -14.16 2.83
CA GLU A 142 -17.37 -12.83 3.38
C GLU A 142 -16.21 -12.22 4.16
N GLN A 143 -15.44 -13.02 4.90
CA GLN A 143 -14.29 -12.51 5.64
C GLN A 143 -13.17 -12.00 4.72
N LEU A 144 -12.86 -12.73 3.63
CA LEU A 144 -11.93 -12.22 2.60
C LEU A 144 -12.47 -10.96 1.95
N LYS A 145 -13.77 -10.93 1.63
CA LYS A 145 -14.41 -9.74 1.06
C LYS A 145 -14.24 -8.53 2.00
N LEU A 146 -14.50 -8.71 3.29
CA LEU A 146 -14.36 -7.64 4.29
C LEU A 146 -12.90 -7.15 4.39
N PHE A 147 -11.93 -8.06 4.35
CA PHE A 147 -10.50 -7.72 4.32
C PHE A 147 -10.13 -6.90 3.08
N ASN A 148 -10.57 -7.33 1.89
CA ASN A 148 -10.32 -6.65 0.63
C ASN A 148 -11.03 -5.28 0.55
N ASP A 149 -12.26 -5.20 1.02
CA ASP A 149 -13.03 -3.94 1.11
C ASP A 149 -12.28 -2.94 2.00
N LYS A 150 -11.67 -3.39 3.10
CA LYS A 150 -10.84 -2.53 3.94
C LYS A 150 -9.55 -2.08 3.26
N MET A 151 -8.86 -2.97 2.54
CA MET A 151 -7.69 -2.58 1.74
C MET A 151 -8.04 -1.48 0.71
N ALA A 152 -9.21 -1.60 0.05
CA ALA A 152 -9.70 -0.62 -0.89
C ALA A 152 -10.09 0.71 -0.20
N GLU A 153 -10.70 0.65 0.98
CA GLU A 153 -10.98 1.84 1.81
C GLU A 153 -9.70 2.61 2.15
N ILE A 154 -8.64 1.90 2.52
CA ILE A 154 -7.32 2.49 2.83
C ILE A 154 -6.74 3.19 1.59
N ASP A 155 -6.78 2.56 0.42
CA ASP A 155 -6.31 3.20 -0.82
C ASP A 155 -7.15 4.42 -1.20
N ALA A 156 -8.47 4.35 -1.00
CA ALA A 156 -9.39 5.46 -1.23
C ALA A 156 -9.13 6.64 -0.28
N PHE A 157 -8.75 6.39 0.98
CA PHE A 157 -8.36 7.42 1.94
C PHE A 157 -7.19 8.27 1.42
N PHE A 158 -6.13 7.64 0.89
CA PHE A 158 -5.03 8.41 0.31
C PHE A 158 -5.40 9.04 -1.02
N SER A 159 -6.10 8.30 -1.89
CA SER A 159 -6.47 8.79 -3.22
C SER A 159 -7.34 10.05 -3.16
N SER A 160 -8.31 10.08 -2.23
CA SER A 160 -9.14 11.26 -1.99
C SER A 160 -8.32 12.45 -1.47
N ARG A 161 -7.37 12.23 -0.54
CA ARG A 161 -6.48 13.28 -0.04
C ARG A 161 -5.55 13.81 -1.12
N ILE A 162 -4.98 12.94 -1.96
CA ILE A 162 -4.15 13.34 -3.12
C ILE A 162 -4.98 14.17 -4.10
N ALA A 163 -6.20 13.74 -4.42
CA ALA A 163 -7.09 14.47 -5.30
C ALA A 163 -7.46 15.85 -4.74
N ALA A 164 -7.83 15.92 -3.46
CA ALA A 164 -8.14 17.18 -2.77
C ALA A 164 -6.93 18.12 -2.69
N PHE A 165 -5.73 17.56 -2.47
CA PHE A 165 -4.49 18.33 -2.48
C PHE A 165 -4.24 18.93 -3.87
N LYS A 166 -4.33 18.10 -4.93
CA LYS A 166 -4.19 18.57 -6.31
C LYS A 166 -5.24 19.60 -6.70
N SER A 167 -6.51 19.46 -6.27
CA SER A 167 -7.57 20.43 -6.62
C SER A 167 -7.35 21.81 -6.00
N ASN A 168 -6.65 21.88 -4.87
CA ASN A 168 -6.32 23.14 -4.20
C ASN A 168 -5.00 23.76 -4.69
N SER A 169 -4.31 23.10 -5.63
CA SER A 169 -3.06 23.53 -6.24
C SER A 169 -3.33 24.19 -7.60
N PRO A 170 -3.41 25.53 -7.69
CA PRO A 170 -3.60 26.21 -8.97
C PRO A 170 -2.38 25.99 -9.87
N ALA A 171 -2.58 26.04 -11.19
CA ALA A 171 -1.47 26.10 -12.14
C ALA A 171 -0.68 27.39 -11.94
N ASP A 172 0.65 27.32 -12.10
CA ASP A 172 1.52 28.50 -12.03
C ASP A 172 1.90 28.97 -13.44
N ASN A 173 1.31 30.10 -13.84
CA ASN A 173 1.54 30.74 -15.14
C ASN A 173 3.02 31.10 -15.39
N ALA A 174 3.86 31.17 -14.35
CA ALA A 174 5.29 31.40 -14.52
C ALA A 174 5.99 30.21 -15.19
N ILE A 175 5.44 29.00 -15.07
CA ILE A 175 6.04 27.75 -15.58
C ILE A 175 5.17 27.03 -16.62
N THR A 176 3.87 27.27 -16.68
CA THR A 176 2.99 26.61 -17.65
C THR A 176 3.19 27.12 -19.07
N ASP A 177 2.89 26.25 -20.04
CA ASP A 177 2.96 26.48 -21.49
C ASP A 177 4.33 26.94 -22.00
N LYS A 178 5.38 26.71 -21.20
CA LYS A 178 6.78 26.89 -21.56
C LYS A 178 7.44 25.52 -21.70
N ASN A 179 8.30 25.38 -22.71
CA ASN A 179 9.13 24.18 -22.87
C ASN A 179 10.37 24.30 -22.00
N TRP A 180 10.45 23.52 -20.93
CA TRP A 180 11.59 23.49 -20.02
C TRP A 180 12.53 22.36 -20.38
N ALA A 181 13.81 22.69 -20.52
CA ALA A 181 14.80 21.69 -20.87
C ALA A 181 16.13 21.80 -20.11
N LEU A 182 16.71 20.63 -19.87
CA LEU A 182 18.05 20.39 -19.37
C LEU A 182 18.55 19.05 -19.91
N SER A 183 19.79 19.03 -20.37
CA SER A 183 20.54 17.80 -20.65
C SER A 183 21.85 17.88 -19.89
N THR A 184 22.08 16.94 -18.99
CA THR A 184 23.31 16.85 -18.20
C THR A 184 23.68 15.40 -17.92
N SER A 185 24.84 15.17 -17.33
CA SER A 185 25.33 13.85 -16.94
C SER A 185 25.91 13.89 -15.54
N ALA A 186 25.67 12.83 -14.77
CA ALA A 186 26.30 12.62 -13.47
C ALA A 186 27.18 11.37 -13.51
N PHE A 187 28.42 11.52 -13.08
CA PHE A 187 29.33 10.39 -12.91
C PHE A 187 28.97 9.66 -11.63
N SER A 188 28.83 8.34 -11.71
CA SER A 188 28.62 7.54 -10.51
C SER A 188 29.92 7.38 -9.71
N PHE A 189 29.82 6.92 -8.47
CA PHE A 189 31.00 6.51 -7.68
C PHE A 189 31.74 5.30 -8.31
N ASP A 190 31.04 4.51 -9.11
CA ASP A 190 31.63 3.53 -10.02
C ASP A 190 32.07 4.25 -11.32
N PRO A 191 33.39 4.31 -11.61
CA PRO A 191 33.93 5.11 -12.72
C PRO A 191 33.49 4.60 -14.11
N PHE A 192 32.88 3.42 -14.20
CA PHE A 192 32.37 2.85 -15.45
C PHE A 192 30.89 3.15 -15.70
N LYS A 193 30.21 3.87 -14.79
CA LYS A 193 28.79 4.22 -14.91
C LYS A 193 28.56 5.72 -14.94
N ILE A 194 27.87 6.17 -15.98
CA ILE A 194 27.46 7.57 -16.18
C ILE A 194 25.94 7.60 -16.29
N TYR A 195 25.30 8.41 -15.46
CA TYR A 195 23.86 8.66 -15.54
C TYR A 195 23.61 9.86 -16.44
N ALA A 196 22.87 9.65 -17.53
CA ALA A 196 22.32 10.73 -18.32
C ALA A 196 21.05 11.26 -17.63
N ILE A 197 20.93 12.59 -17.49
CA ILE A 197 19.72 13.25 -17.03
C ILE A 197 19.24 14.16 -18.15
N ASN A 198 18.04 13.89 -18.63
CA ASN A 198 17.37 14.70 -19.63
C ASN A 198 16.01 15.09 -19.08
N PHE A 199 15.75 16.38 -18.98
CA PHE A 199 14.42 16.91 -18.80
C PHE A 199 14.10 17.72 -20.05
N ASP A 200 13.00 17.40 -20.71
CA ASP A 200 12.49 18.16 -21.85
C ASP A 200 10.98 17.95 -21.85
N PHE A 201 10.26 18.94 -21.31
CA PHE A 201 8.83 18.85 -21.04
C PHE A 201 8.12 20.20 -21.11
N VAL A 202 6.81 20.14 -21.36
CA VAL A 202 5.89 21.28 -21.26
C VAL A 202 4.85 20.96 -20.19
N LEU A 203 4.67 21.89 -19.24
CA LEU A 203 3.62 21.82 -18.22
C LEU A 203 2.35 22.49 -18.74
N LYS A 204 1.22 21.81 -18.70
CA LYS A 204 -0.07 22.34 -19.18
C LYS A 204 -0.93 22.86 -18.05
N THR A 205 -1.77 23.84 -18.35
CA THR A 205 -2.70 24.45 -17.37
C THR A 205 -3.67 23.46 -16.73
N ASP A 206 -3.97 22.33 -17.38
CA ASP A 206 -4.79 21.24 -16.84
C ASP A 206 -4.05 20.28 -15.90
N ARG A 207 -2.77 20.56 -15.60
CA ARG A 207 -1.84 19.78 -14.78
C ARG A 207 -1.28 18.52 -15.45
N THR A 208 -1.51 18.36 -16.75
CA THR A 208 -0.83 17.32 -17.53
C THR A 208 0.54 17.80 -18.01
N MET A 209 1.36 16.85 -18.49
CA MET A 209 2.68 17.14 -19.04
C MET A 209 2.82 16.54 -20.44
N GLU A 210 3.41 17.31 -21.35
CA GLU A 210 4.00 16.79 -22.59
C GLU A 210 5.49 16.54 -22.36
N LEU A 211 6.00 15.37 -22.75
CA LEU A 211 7.43 15.05 -22.69
C LEU A 211 7.96 14.89 -24.10
N ASN A 212 9.13 15.48 -24.37
CA ASN A 212 9.87 15.26 -25.61
C ASN A 212 11.03 14.28 -25.40
N ASN A 213 11.79 14.47 -24.32
CA ASN A 213 12.89 13.61 -23.91
C ASN A 213 13.10 13.71 -22.40
N PHE A 214 12.60 12.72 -21.66
CA PHE A 214 12.60 12.75 -20.20
C PHE A 214 13.19 11.48 -19.63
N PHE A 215 14.25 11.61 -18.85
CA PHE A 215 14.91 10.55 -18.11
C PHE A 215 14.68 10.75 -16.63
N PHE A 216 14.27 9.69 -15.95
CA PHE A 216 14.12 9.68 -14.51
C PHE A 216 15.44 9.96 -13.79
N SER A 217 15.41 10.82 -12.76
CA SER A 217 16.55 10.95 -11.86
C SER A 217 16.75 9.62 -11.12
N PRO A 218 17.96 9.04 -11.13
CA PRO A 218 18.18 7.69 -10.64
C PRO A 218 17.96 7.62 -9.13
N HIS A 219 17.23 6.62 -8.64
CA HIS A 219 17.30 6.30 -7.22
C HIS A 219 18.63 5.60 -6.95
N ILE A 220 19.52 6.24 -6.20
CA ILE A 220 20.84 5.68 -5.87
C ILE A 220 20.72 4.94 -4.54
N PRO A 221 20.88 3.61 -4.52
CA PRO A 221 20.81 2.85 -3.29
C PRO A 221 21.94 3.26 -2.34
N ARG A 222 21.67 3.19 -1.03
CA ARG A 222 22.68 3.39 0.02
C ARG A 222 23.83 2.38 -0.18
N PRO A 223 25.10 2.71 0.10
CA PRO A 223 26.17 1.72 0.17
C PRO A 223 25.78 0.59 1.13
N GLY A 224 25.97 -0.66 0.70
CA GLY A 224 25.58 -1.85 1.48
C GLY A 224 24.13 -2.31 1.27
N THR A 225 23.29 -1.60 0.51
CA THR A 225 22.02 -2.15 0.06
C THR A 225 22.31 -3.29 -0.91
N LEU A 226 21.79 -4.49 -0.65
CA LEU A 226 21.89 -5.61 -1.60
C LEU A 226 21.31 -5.14 -2.93
N ALA A 227 22.21 -4.94 -3.89
CA ALA A 227 21.86 -4.72 -5.28
C ALA A 227 21.26 -6.03 -5.78
N GLY A 228 19.95 -6.21 -5.59
CA GLY A 228 19.19 -6.88 -6.62
C GLY A 228 19.49 -6.09 -7.89
N GLU A 229 20.24 -6.69 -8.81
CA GLU A 229 20.53 -6.16 -10.15
C GLU A 229 19.20 -5.82 -10.84
N GLN A 230 18.65 -4.65 -10.57
CA GLN A 230 17.46 -4.18 -11.24
C GLN A 230 17.95 -3.27 -12.34
N TYR A 231 17.99 -3.86 -13.54
CA TYR A 231 18.19 -3.23 -14.84
C TYR A 231 17.32 -1.97 -15.00
N GLU A 232 17.80 -0.86 -14.47
CA GLU A 232 17.47 0.48 -14.89
C GLU A 232 18.75 1.07 -15.46
N GLY A 233 19.08 0.58 -16.68
CA GLY A 233 20.18 1.14 -17.45
C GLY A 233 19.97 2.65 -17.59
N ASN A 234 21.06 3.39 -17.43
CA ASN A 234 21.28 4.78 -17.86
C ASN A 234 20.02 5.47 -18.43
N GLY A 235 19.32 6.27 -17.60
CA GLY A 235 18.24 7.14 -18.07
C GLY A 235 17.09 6.38 -18.73
N PHE A 236 16.16 5.86 -17.92
CA PHE A 236 14.93 5.29 -18.47
C PHE A 236 14.14 6.39 -19.19
N ASN A 237 14.06 6.28 -20.52
CA ASN A 237 13.34 7.21 -21.37
C ASN A 237 11.82 6.93 -21.32
N VAL A 238 11.05 7.95 -20.94
CA VAL A 238 9.60 7.89 -20.81
C VAL A 238 8.89 8.30 -22.12
N ASN A 239 9.31 7.76 -23.26
CA ASN A 239 8.64 8.05 -24.53
C ASN A 239 7.46 7.10 -24.76
N GLY A 240 6.25 7.63 -24.53
CA GLY A 240 4.95 7.22 -25.10
C GLY A 240 4.38 5.83 -24.77
N GLY A 241 5.14 4.76 -24.97
CA GLY A 241 4.64 3.37 -24.97
C GLY A 241 4.54 2.69 -23.59
N SER A 242 5.07 3.33 -22.55
CA SER A 242 5.27 2.70 -21.23
C SER A 242 4.41 3.29 -20.12
N LEU A 243 3.34 4.04 -20.41
CA LEU A 243 2.52 4.74 -19.39
C LEU A 243 1.12 4.15 -19.26
N LEU A 244 0.62 4.10 -18.02
CA LEU A 244 -0.74 3.66 -17.68
C LEU A 244 -1.67 4.80 -17.26
N SER A 245 -1.13 6.00 -16.99
CA SER A 245 -1.91 7.22 -16.77
C SER A 245 -1.31 8.42 -17.50
N ALA A 246 -2.07 9.53 -17.54
CA ALA A 246 -1.51 10.83 -17.87
C ALA A 246 -0.33 11.13 -16.94
N LYS A 247 0.66 11.83 -17.48
CA LYS A 247 1.79 12.35 -16.71
C LYS A 247 1.29 13.62 -16.06
N GLU A 248 1.44 13.71 -14.75
CA GLU A 248 0.81 14.77 -13.98
C GLU A 248 1.84 15.52 -13.18
N TYR A 249 1.54 16.80 -12.94
CA TYR A 249 2.27 17.59 -11.97
C TYR A 249 1.31 18.37 -11.06
N ALA A 250 1.84 18.90 -9.96
CA ALA A 250 1.13 19.85 -9.13
C ALA A 250 2.12 20.82 -8.49
N VAL A 251 1.68 22.06 -8.29
CA VAL A 251 2.47 23.09 -7.60
C VAL A 251 1.78 23.58 -6.33
N TYR A 252 2.55 23.82 -5.28
CA TYR A 252 2.04 24.21 -3.96
C TYR A 252 3.19 24.68 -3.09
N ASN A 253 3.01 25.73 -2.29
CA ASN A 253 3.99 26.16 -1.27
C ASN A 253 5.45 26.19 -1.79
N ASN A 254 5.66 26.79 -2.97
CA ASN A 254 6.97 26.85 -3.66
C ASN A 254 7.58 25.46 -3.96
N LYS A 255 6.74 24.44 -4.11
CA LYS A 255 7.10 23.09 -4.51
C LYS A 255 6.41 22.71 -5.80
N ILE A 256 7.08 21.87 -6.58
CA ILE A 256 6.53 21.18 -7.73
C ILE A 256 6.68 19.67 -7.51
N CYS A 257 5.59 18.94 -7.72
CA CYS A 257 5.59 17.49 -7.66
C CYS A 257 5.23 16.90 -9.02
N PHE A 258 6.03 15.98 -9.52
CA PHE A 258 5.78 15.21 -10.74
C PHE A 258 5.36 13.78 -10.38
N TYR A 259 4.43 13.22 -11.14
CA TYR A 259 3.94 11.85 -10.94
C TYR A 259 3.83 11.11 -12.27
N PHE A 260 4.35 9.88 -12.29
CA PHE A 260 4.36 9.00 -13.45
C PHE A 260 3.95 7.58 -13.04
N TYR A 261 2.95 7.02 -13.73
CA TYR A 261 2.53 5.63 -13.59
C TYR A 261 2.82 4.87 -14.88
N LEU A 262 3.68 3.85 -14.79
CA LEU A 262 4.25 3.15 -15.93
C LEU A 262 3.77 1.70 -16.02
N LYS A 263 3.64 1.23 -17.27
CA LYS A 263 3.16 -0.08 -17.67
C LYS A 263 4.06 -1.22 -17.17
N ASN A 264 3.36 -2.31 -16.85
CA ASN A 264 3.88 -3.65 -16.65
C ASN A 264 4.27 -4.30 -18.01
N ASP A 265 5.54 -4.64 -18.20
CA ASP A 265 6.02 -5.47 -19.31
C ASP A 265 6.20 -6.94 -18.91
N TYR A 266 5.60 -7.39 -17.79
CA TYR A 266 5.61 -8.77 -17.32
C TYR A 266 4.85 -9.71 -18.26
N ASP A 267 5.63 -10.55 -18.93
CA ASP A 267 5.22 -11.74 -19.67
C ASP A 267 4.93 -12.88 -18.68
N VAL A 268 3.64 -13.20 -18.53
CA VAL A 268 3.15 -14.27 -17.66
C VAL A 268 3.61 -15.67 -18.12
N LEU A 269 3.82 -15.87 -19.43
CA LEU A 269 4.21 -17.17 -19.99
C LEU A 269 5.69 -17.47 -19.73
N ASN A 270 6.54 -16.45 -19.83
CA ASN A 270 7.98 -16.58 -19.61
C ASN A 270 8.40 -16.21 -18.18
N GLN A 271 7.48 -15.72 -17.34
CA GLN A 271 7.76 -15.11 -16.03
C GLN A 271 8.83 -13.99 -16.10
N THR A 272 8.92 -13.32 -17.25
CA THR A 272 9.94 -12.30 -17.54
C THR A 272 9.28 -10.95 -17.76
N GLY A 273 9.86 -9.88 -17.25
CA GLY A 273 9.37 -8.52 -17.42
C GLY A 273 9.12 -7.87 -16.08
N LYS A 274 8.75 -6.59 -16.08
CA LYS A 274 8.90 -5.75 -14.91
C LYS A 274 7.55 -5.27 -14.39
N LEU A 275 7.41 -5.30 -13.07
CA LEU A 275 6.20 -4.94 -12.34
C LEU A 275 5.83 -3.47 -12.57
N GLU A 276 4.55 -3.14 -12.42
CA GLU A 276 4.04 -1.77 -12.49
C GLU A 276 4.88 -0.82 -11.63
N ARG A 277 5.16 0.37 -12.17
CA ARG A 277 6.03 1.34 -11.51
C ARG A 277 5.34 2.66 -11.31
N TYR A 278 5.67 3.28 -10.20
CA TYR A 278 5.20 4.59 -9.82
C TYR A 278 6.41 5.43 -9.45
N TRP A 279 6.65 6.49 -10.21
CA TRP A 279 7.67 7.48 -9.91
C TRP A 279 6.99 8.76 -9.46
N TYR A 280 7.48 9.32 -8.37
CA TYR A 280 7.04 10.62 -7.88
C TYR A 280 8.23 11.42 -7.39
N TYR A 281 8.30 12.66 -7.86
CA TYR A 281 9.39 13.59 -7.54
C TYR A 281 8.80 14.83 -6.92
N GLU A 282 9.39 15.35 -5.86
CA GLU A 282 9.07 16.66 -5.31
C GLU A 282 10.35 17.50 -5.29
N TYR A 283 10.24 18.75 -5.72
CA TYR A 283 11.30 19.73 -5.67
C TYR A 283 10.76 21.00 -5.02
N GLN A 284 11.61 21.75 -4.32
CA GLN A 284 11.40 23.19 -4.21
C GLN A 284 11.63 23.81 -5.59
N TYR A 285 10.78 24.76 -6.02
CA TYR A 285 10.96 25.42 -7.30
C TYR A 285 10.90 26.93 -7.21
N GLU A 286 11.62 27.58 -8.13
CA GLU A 286 11.61 29.02 -8.33
C GLU A 286 11.86 29.33 -9.81
N VAL A 287 11.33 30.46 -10.29
CA VAL A 287 11.68 31.00 -11.60
C VAL A 287 12.55 32.25 -11.42
N VAL A 288 13.81 32.16 -11.79
CA VAL A 288 14.79 33.26 -11.65
C VAL A 288 15.43 33.54 -13.00
N ASN A 289 15.42 34.80 -13.44
CA ASN A 289 16.01 35.24 -14.71
C ASN A 289 15.55 34.40 -15.94
N GLY A 290 14.28 33.98 -15.94
CA GLY A 290 13.71 33.16 -17.02
C GLY A 290 14.12 31.68 -17.00
N GLN A 291 14.81 31.22 -15.96
CA GLN A 291 15.17 29.83 -15.74
C GLN A 291 14.31 29.22 -14.63
N LEU A 292 13.95 27.94 -14.78
CA LEU A 292 13.26 27.17 -13.77
C LEU A 292 14.31 26.43 -12.92
N LEU A 293 14.39 26.80 -11.66
CA LEU A 293 15.26 26.14 -10.68
C LEU A 293 14.42 25.09 -9.95
N LEU A 294 14.91 23.85 -9.93
CA LEU A 294 14.36 22.74 -9.14
C LEU A 294 15.41 22.34 -8.11
N THR A 295 15.15 22.55 -6.83
CA THR A 295 16.11 22.29 -5.74
C THR A 295 15.52 21.37 -4.69
N LYS A 296 16.36 20.91 -3.76
CA LYS A 296 15.99 20.01 -2.65
C LYS A 296 15.12 18.81 -3.10
N PRO A 297 15.66 17.96 -4.01
CA PRO A 297 14.94 16.82 -4.55
C PRO A 297 14.46 15.85 -3.46
N ARG A 298 13.24 15.36 -3.63
CA ARG A 298 12.73 14.16 -2.97
C ARG A 298 12.22 13.22 -4.06
N ILE A 299 12.74 12.01 -4.07
CA ILE A 299 12.56 11.02 -5.13
C ILE A 299 11.92 9.80 -4.51
N GLY A 300 10.82 9.34 -5.10
CA GLY A 300 10.10 8.15 -4.70
C GLY A 300 9.86 7.24 -5.89
N PHE A 301 10.11 5.96 -5.66
CA PHE A 301 9.92 4.89 -6.61
C PHE A 301 9.22 3.73 -5.92
N TYR A 302 8.04 3.37 -6.40
CA TYR A 302 7.32 2.20 -5.96
C TYR A 302 7.16 1.21 -7.11
N MET A 303 7.48 -0.04 -6.84
CA MET A 303 7.29 -1.19 -7.71
C MET A 303 7.17 -2.40 -6.80
N TYR A 304 5.96 -2.93 -6.62
CA TYR A 304 5.74 -4.08 -5.73
C TYR A 304 6.78 -5.19 -6.01
N PRO A 305 7.36 -5.86 -5.00
CA PRO A 305 7.17 -5.69 -3.56
C PRO A 305 8.17 -4.68 -2.93
N ALA A 306 8.66 -3.71 -3.70
CA ALA A 306 9.66 -2.74 -3.25
C ALA A 306 9.13 -1.30 -3.29
N ILE A 307 9.48 -0.53 -2.26
CA ILE A 307 9.43 0.92 -2.27
C ILE A 307 10.84 1.46 -1.99
N ARG A 308 11.21 2.51 -2.70
CA ARG A 308 12.49 3.20 -2.56
C ARG A 308 12.23 4.69 -2.52
N TYR A 309 12.89 5.40 -1.61
CA TYR A 309 12.80 6.84 -1.56
C TYR A 309 14.11 7.45 -1.06
N ALA A 310 14.37 8.66 -1.52
CA ALA A 310 15.56 9.43 -1.22
C ALA A 310 15.14 10.91 -1.12
N GLY A 311 15.38 11.56 0.01
CA GLY A 311 14.97 12.95 0.24
C GLY A 311 16.14 13.84 0.59
N TYR A 312 16.12 15.09 0.14
CA TYR A 312 17.18 16.06 0.42
C TYR A 312 17.54 16.15 1.91
N ASP A 313 16.56 16.10 2.80
CA ASP A 313 16.82 16.20 4.25
C ASP A 313 17.27 14.87 4.91
N ASP A 314 17.34 13.76 4.17
CA ASP A 314 17.88 12.49 4.69
C ASP A 314 19.42 12.58 4.75
N PRO A 315 20.07 12.35 5.91
CA PRO A 315 21.53 12.31 6.01
C PRO A 315 22.17 11.40 4.96
N ALA A 316 21.55 10.24 4.68
CA ALA A 316 22.03 9.32 3.66
C ALA A 316 22.01 9.95 2.26
N PHE A 317 21.06 10.84 1.96
CA PHE A 317 21.03 11.55 0.68
C PHE A 317 22.20 12.53 0.56
N GLN A 318 22.49 13.29 1.62
CA GLN A 318 23.57 14.26 1.63
C GLN A 318 24.96 13.60 1.54
N GLU A 319 25.11 12.42 2.13
CA GLU A 319 26.38 11.70 2.14
C GLU A 319 26.61 10.82 0.90
N LEU A 320 25.54 10.23 0.34
CA LEU A 320 25.66 9.09 -0.57
C LEU A 320 25.07 9.34 -1.95
N TYR A 321 24.33 10.43 -2.14
CA TYR A 321 23.79 10.78 -3.45
C TYR A 321 24.84 11.48 -4.31
N LEU A 322 24.68 11.46 -5.63
CA LEU A 322 25.70 12.05 -6.51
C LEU A 322 25.72 13.58 -6.35
N PRO A 323 26.89 14.20 -6.14
CA PRO A 323 26.99 15.64 -5.94
C PRO A 323 26.31 16.47 -7.04
N ALA A 324 26.40 16.00 -8.29
CA ALA A 324 25.76 16.63 -9.45
C ALA A 324 24.22 16.61 -9.41
N LEU A 325 23.61 15.74 -8.61
CA LEU A 325 22.16 15.56 -8.48
C LEU A 325 21.61 16.03 -7.13
N GLN A 326 22.48 16.29 -6.16
CA GLN A 326 22.11 16.77 -4.82
C GLN A 326 21.60 18.22 -4.83
N ASN A 327 22.25 19.07 -5.62
CA ASN A 327 21.98 20.52 -5.63
C ASN A 327 20.75 20.92 -6.45
N GLY A 328 20.14 19.99 -7.18
CA GLY A 328 19.01 20.25 -8.05
C GLY A 328 19.39 20.55 -9.50
N TYR A 329 18.49 21.22 -10.21
CA TYR A 329 18.53 21.39 -11.66
C TYR A 329 18.11 22.81 -12.05
N THR A 330 18.82 23.40 -13.01
CA THR A 330 18.44 24.67 -13.63
C THR A 330 18.05 24.40 -15.07
N LEU A 331 16.76 24.56 -15.37
CA LEU A 331 16.20 24.33 -16.70
C LEU A 331 16.01 25.66 -17.41
N SER A 332 16.34 25.68 -18.71
CA SER A 332 16.10 26.84 -19.56
C SER A 332 14.82 26.66 -20.36
N ALA A 333 14.10 27.74 -20.60
CA ALA A 333 13.02 27.74 -21.58
C ALA A 333 13.60 27.58 -22.99
N LYS A 334 13.07 26.64 -23.78
CA LYS A 334 13.42 26.44 -25.19
C LYS A 334 12.51 27.20 -26.14
#